data_AF-A0A2J8UDF7-F1
#
_entry.id   AF-A0A2J8UDF7-F1
#
_cell.length_a   1.000
_cell.length_b   1.000
_cell.length_c   1.000
_cell.angle_alpha   90.00
_cell.angle_beta   90.00
_cell.angle_gamma   90.00
#
_symmetry.space_group_name_H-M   'P 1'
#
loop_
_entity.id
_entity.type
_entity.pdbx_description
1 polymer ?
#
loop_
_entity_poly.entity_id
_entity_poly.type
_entity_poly.pdbx_seq_one_letter_code
_entity_poly.pdbx_strand_id
1 'polypeptide(L)'
;MAAPRVFPLSCAVQQYAWGKIGSNSEVARLLASSDPLAQIAEDKPYAELWMGTHPRGDAKILDNRISQKTLSQWIAENQDSLGSKELAEKLHLQAPQHYPDANHKPEMAIALTPFQGLCGFRPVEEIVTFLKKVPEFQFLIGDEAATHLKQTMSHDSQAVASSLQSCF
;
A
#
# COMPACT_ATOMS: atom_id res chain seq x y z
N MET A 1 -33.53 -19.42 2.37
CA MET A 1 -32.72 -18.81 3.45
C MET A 1 -31.87 -17.72 2.84
N ALA A 2 -31.68 -16.58 3.53
CA ALA A 2 -30.81 -15.52 3.02
C ALA A 2 -29.35 -16.02 2.95
N ALA A 3 -28.62 -15.63 1.90
CA ALA A 3 -27.21 -15.97 1.77
C ALA A 3 -26.41 -15.41 2.96
N PRO A 4 -25.44 -16.16 3.52
CA PRO A 4 -24.59 -15.66 4.60
C PRO A 4 -23.86 -14.40 4.14
N ARG A 5 -23.99 -13.31 4.90
CA ARG A 5 -23.32 -12.03 4.61
C ARG A 5 -21.98 -11.86 5.32
N VAL A 6 -21.65 -12.78 6.23
CA VAL A 6 -20.40 -12.78 7.00
C VAL A 6 -19.87 -14.21 7.09
N PHE A 7 -18.61 -14.39 6.70
CA PHE A 7 -17.90 -15.66 6.68
C PHE A 7 -16.40 -15.44 6.88
N PRO A 8 -15.68 -16.39 7.50
CA PRO A 8 -14.23 -16.29 7.70
C PRO A 8 -13.47 -16.58 6.40
N LEU A 9 -12.26 -16.01 6.29
CA LEU A 9 -11.36 -16.20 5.16
C LEU A 9 -10.07 -16.91 5.57
N SER A 10 -9.63 -17.86 4.76
CA SER A 10 -8.24 -18.34 4.74
C SER A 10 -7.44 -17.45 3.80
N CYS A 11 -6.41 -16.80 4.32
CA CYS A 11 -5.66 -15.77 3.61
C CYS A 11 -4.25 -16.25 3.24
N ALA A 12 -3.68 -15.71 2.17
CA ALA A 12 -2.37 -16.11 1.70
C ALA A 12 -1.26 -15.34 2.43
N VAL A 13 -0.14 -16.00 2.72
CA VAL A 13 1.07 -15.34 3.25
C VAL A 13 2.13 -15.26 2.17
N GLN A 14 2.70 -14.07 1.97
CA GLN A 14 3.87 -13.87 1.13
C GLN A 14 5.14 -13.90 1.97
N GLN A 15 6.09 -14.76 1.57
CA GLN A 15 7.37 -14.98 2.26
C GLN A 15 8.51 -14.20 1.59
N TYR A 16 8.32 -12.89 1.43
CA TYR A 16 9.36 -12.03 0.84
C TYR A 16 10.55 -11.86 1.78
N ALA A 17 11.74 -11.72 1.21
CA ALA A 17 13.00 -11.68 1.97
C ALA A 17 13.09 -10.57 3.04
N TRP A 18 12.31 -9.49 2.89
CA TRP A 18 12.26 -8.38 3.85
C TRP A 18 11.33 -8.65 5.04
N GLY A 19 10.55 -9.73 5.02
CA GLY A 19 9.66 -10.11 6.11
C GLY A 19 10.44 -10.50 7.37
N LYS A 20 9.82 -10.28 8.55
CA LYS A 20 10.39 -10.76 9.81
C LYS A 20 10.40 -12.30 9.82
N ILE A 21 11.41 -12.88 10.45
CA ILE A 21 11.63 -14.33 10.47
C ILE A 21 10.78 -15.00 11.56
N GLY A 22 10.11 -16.10 11.20
CA GLY A 22 9.41 -16.96 12.14
C GLY A 22 8.39 -16.24 13.02
N SER A 23 8.32 -16.65 14.28
CA SER A 23 7.36 -16.12 15.28
C SER A 23 7.60 -14.66 15.64
N ASN A 24 8.71 -14.05 15.22
CA ASN A 24 8.94 -12.61 15.37
C ASN A 24 8.05 -11.77 14.43
N SER A 25 7.52 -12.36 13.37
CA SER A 25 6.59 -11.70 12.45
C SER A 25 5.17 -11.66 13.01
N GLU A 26 4.54 -10.48 12.98
CA GLU A 26 3.11 -10.35 13.26
C GLU A 26 2.28 -11.15 12.25
N VAL A 27 2.72 -11.23 10.98
CA VAL A 27 2.05 -12.04 9.95
C VAL A 27 2.05 -13.51 10.32
N ALA A 28 3.18 -14.04 10.82
CA ALA A 28 3.26 -15.44 11.25
C ALA A 28 2.33 -15.72 12.45
N ARG A 29 2.31 -14.81 13.44
CA ARG A 29 1.43 -14.93 14.61
C ARG A 29 -0.05 -14.85 14.24
N LEU A 30 -0.42 -13.92 13.37
CA LEU A 30 -1.79 -13.79 12.88
C LEU A 30 -2.23 -15.06 12.14
N LEU A 31 -1.37 -15.61 11.26
CA LEU A 31 -1.64 -16.88 10.58
C LEU A 31 -1.90 -18.01 11.59
N ALA A 32 -0.99 -18.23 12.54
CA ALA A 32 -1.11 -19.28 13.55
C ALA A 32 -2.35 -19.10 14.46
N SER A 33 -2.78 -17.86 14.70
CA SER A 33 -4.02 -17.59 15.45
C SER A 33 -5.29 -17.89 14.66
N SER A 34 -5.23 -17.81 13.32
CA SER A 34 -6.38 -18.00 12.43
C SER A 34 -6.61 -19.47 12.04
N ASP A 35 -5.57 -20.30 12.08
CA ASP A 35 -5.61 -21.72 11.72
C ASP A 35 -4.86 -22.55 12.79
N PRO A 36 -5.57 -23.35 13.62
CA PRO A 36 -4.97 -24.19 14.64
C PRO A 36 -3.98 -25.24 14.12
N LEU A 37 -4.01 -25.54 12.81
CA LEU A 37 -3.09 -26.48 12.17
C LEU A 37 -1.84 -25.80 11.58
N ALA A 38 -1.84 -24.47 11.49
CA ALA A 38 -0.71 -23.74 10.93
C ALA A 38 0.52 -23.84 11.86
N GLN A 39 1.63 -24.32 11.30
CA GLN A 39 2.92 -24.34 11.98
C GLN A 39 3.81 -23.22 11.44
N ILE A 40 4.38 -22.43 12.36
CA ILE A 40 5.34 -21.37 12.00
C ILE A 40 6.70 -22.01 11.75
N ALA A 41 7.25 -21.78 10.57
CA ALA A 41 8.63 -22.15 10.25
C ALA A 41 9.56 -21.04 10.77
N GLU A 42 10.32 -21.34 11.83
CA GLU A 42 11.15 -20.36 12.53
C GLU A 42 12.36 -19.85 11.73
N ASP A 43 12.66 -20.45 10.59
CA ASP A 43 13.76 -20.09 9.68
C ASP A 43 13.29 -19.33 8.43
N LYS A 44 11.98 -19.08 8.27
CA LYS A 44 11.41 -18.44 7.08
C LYS A 44 10.92 -17.02 7.33
N PRO A 45 10.99 -16.12 6.31
CA PRO A 45 10.40 -14.80 6.41
C PRO A 45 8.88 -14.84 6.20
N TYR A 46 8.17 -13.99 6.94
CA TYR A 46 6.73 -13.76 6.83
C TYR A 46 6.50 -12.26 6.66
N ALA A 47 6.19 -11.83 5.44
CA ALA A 47 6.22 -10.42 5.04
C ALA A 47 4.82 -9.80 4.97
N GLU A 48 3.90 -10.43 4.23
CA GLU A 48 2.56 -9.89 4.00
C GLU A 48 1.51 -10.97 4.21
N LEU A 49 0.41 -10.62 4.89
CA LEU A 49 -0.82 -11.41 4.93
C LEU A 49 -1.82 -10.78 3.96
N TRP A 50 -2.14 -11.47 2.88
CA TRP A 50 -3.04 -10.99 1.83
C TRP A 50 -4.46 -11.43 2.08
N MET A 51 -5.32 -10.44 2.33
CA MET A 51 -6.75 -10.61 2.53
C MET A 51 -7.47 -9.97 1.35
N GLY A 52 -7.87 -10.75 0.36
CA GLY A 52 -8.51 -10.22 -0.85
C GLY A 52 -8.50 -11.21 -2.01
N THR A 53 -8.64 -10.69 -3.23
CA THR A 53 -8.84 -11.46 -4.47
C THR A 53 -7.65 -11.42 -5.43
N HIS A 54 -6.47 -11.01 -4.95
CA HIS A 54 -5.31 -10.90 -5.83
C HIS A 54 -4.95 -12.28 -6.41
N PRO A 55 -4.69 -12.44 -7.72
CA PRO A 55 -4.50 -13.76 -8.35
C PRO A 55 -3.41 -14.64 -7.71
N ARG A 56 -2.34 -14.02 -7.19
CA ARG A 56 -1.24 -14.71 -6.48
C ARG A 56 -1.53 -15.01 -4.98
N GLY A 57 -2.72 -14.69 -4.48
CA GLY A 57 -3.08 -14.87 -3.07
C GLY A 57 -4.57 -14.68 -2.83
N ASP A 58 -5.39 -15.31 -3.67
CA ASP A 58 -6.84 -15.23 -3.59
C ASP A 58 -7.33 -15.98 -2.34
N ALA A 59 -8.02 -15.26 -1.46
CA ALA A 59 -8.50 -15.80 -0.20
C ALA A 59 -9.56 -16.88 -0.42
N LYS A 60 -9.63 -17.87 0.47
CA LYS A 60 -10.66 -18.92 0.42
C LYS A 60 -11.71 -18.68 1.48
N ILE A 61 -12.96 -18.96 1.16
CA ILE A 61 -14.06 -18.86 2.13
C ILE A 61 -14.07 -20.12 3.00
N LEU A 62 -13.88 -19.96 4.31
CA LEU A 62 -13.87 -21.06 5.30
C LEU A 62 -15.25 -21.24 5.95
N ASP A 63 -16.29 -21.39 5.12
CA ASP A 63 -17.66 -21.54 5.60
C ASP A 63 -18.37 -22.69 4.87
N ASN A 64 -18.73 -23.74 5.60
CA ASN A 64 -19.41 -24.91 5.05
C ASN A 64 -20.81 -24.61 4.50
N ARG A 65 -21.38 -23.43 4.77
CA ARG A 65 -22.65 -22.96 4.20
C ARG A 65 -22.48 -22.46 2.76
N ILE A 66 -21.25 -22.19 2.34
CA ILE A 66 -20.91 -21.71 1.01
C ILE A 66 -20.09 -22.81 0.32
N SER A 67 -20.46 -23.18 -0.91
CA SER A 67 -19.67 -24.13 -1.69
C SER A 67 -18.22 -23.66 -1.75
N GLN A 68 -17.28 -24.57 -1.46
CA GLN A 68 -15.84 -24.29 -1.39
C GLN A 68 -15.38 -23.49 -2.61
N LYS A 69 -15.20 -22.18 -2.42
CA LYS A 69 -14.85 -21.23 -3.47
C LYS A 69 -13.88 -20.18 -2.93
N THR A 70 -13.16 -19.56 -3.86
CA THR A 70 -12.32 -18.40 -3.58
C THR A 70 -13.17 -17.14 -3.44
N LEU A 71 -12.59 -16.10 -2.84
CA LEU A 71 -13.24 -14.81 -2.70
C LEU A 71 -13.49 -14.18 -4.07
N SER A 72 -12.58 -14.34 -5.05
CA SER A 72 -12.81 -13.83 -6.41
C SER A 72 -14.02 -14.48 -7.08
N GLN A 73 -14.19 -15.80 -6.96
CA GLN A 73 -15.36 -16.52 -7.47
C GLN A 73 -16.64 -16.05 -6.80
N TRP A 74 -16.62 -15.81 -5.49
CA TRP A 74 -17.77 -15.28 -4.78
C TRP A 74 -18.14 -13.87 -5.24
N ILE A 75 -17.17 -12.97 -5.39
CA ILE A 75 -17.42 -11.58 -5.86
C ILE A 75 -17.94 -11.56 -7.29
N ALA A 76 -17.45 -12.43 -8.18
CA ALA A 76 -17.93 -12.53 -9.55
C ALA A 76 -19.44 -12.85 -9.63
N GLU A 77 -19.96 -13.58 -8.63
CA GLU A 77 -21.39 -13.89 -8.48
C GLU A 77 -22.17 -12.80 -7.71
N ASN A 78 -21.49 -11.81 -7.10
CA ASN A 78 -22.06 -10.81 -6.18
C ASN A 78 -21.55 -9.38 -6.48
N GLN A 79 -21.58 -8.98 -7.76
CA GLN A 79 -20.97 -7.73 -8.27
C GLN A 79 -21.52 -6.44 -7.66
N ASP A 80 -22.76 -6.45 -7.15
CA ASP A 80 -23.39 -5.31 -6.45
C ASP A 80 -22.63 -4.87 -5.18
N SER A 81 -21.59 -5.61 -4.79
CA SER A 81 -20.75 -5.33 -3.62
C SER A 81 -19.55 -4.41 -3.91
N LEU A 82 -19.35 -3.91 -5.14
CA LEU A 82 -18.17 -3.13 -5.57
C LEU A 82 -18.47 -1.64 -5.87
N GLY A 83 -17.44 -0.78 -5.78
CA GLY A 83 -17.49 0.67 -6.13
C GLY A 83 -16.96 1.03 -7.53
N SER A 84 -17.02 2.31 -7.94
CA SER A 84 -16.71 2.80 -9.32
C SER A 84 -15.20 3.05 -9.61
N LYS A 85 -14.81 3.14 -10.91
CA LYS A 85 -13.42 2.96 -11.42
C LYS A 85 -12.88 4.02 -12.40
N GLU A 86 -13.56 5.16 -12.55
CA GLU A 86 -13.45 6.04 -13.73
C GLU A 86 -12.04 6.58 -14.09
N LEU A 87 -11.15 6.89 -13.13
CA LEU A 87 -9.85 7.51 -13.46
C LEU A 87 -8.71 6.49 -13.71
N ALA A 88 -8.75 5.30 -13.12
CA ALA A 88 -7.73 4.29 -13.43
C ALA A 88 -7.92 3.65 -14.81
N GLU A 89 -9.16 3.60 -15.31
CA GLU A 89 -9.46 3.26 -16.71
C GLU A 89 -8.68 4.14 -17.69
N LYS A 90 -8.59 5.45 -17.41
CA LYS A 90 -7.85 6.39 -18.24
C LYS A 90 -6.34 6.12 -18.25
N LEU A 91 -5.74 5.81 -17.10
CA LEU A 91 -4.30 5.58 -16.98
C LEU A 91 -3.86 4.25 -17.60
N HIS A 92 -4.67 3.19 -17.42
CA HIS A 92 -4.46 1.89 -18.07
C HIS A 92 -4.41 2.03 -19.59
N LEU A 93 -5.31 2.83 -20.19
CA LEU A 93 -5.34 3.07 -21.63
C LEU A 93 -4.09 3.81 -22.15
N GLN A 94 -3.48 4.68 -21.35
CA GLN A 94 -2.35 5.52 -21.78
C GLN A 94 -0.99 4.81 -21.66
N ALA A 95 -0.81 3.98 -20.63
CA ALA A 95 0.47 3.32 -20.34
C ALA A 95 0.26 1.93 -19.71
N PRO A 96 -0.26 0.94 -20.47
CA PRO A 96 -0.65 -0.36 -19.94
C PRO A 96 0.51 -1.16 -19.34
N GLN A 97 1.76 -0.91 -19.77
CA GLN A 97 2.93 -1.54 -19.14
C GLN A 97 3.23 -1.02 -17.72
N HIS A 98 2.76 0.18 -17.37
CA HIS A 98 2.98 0.82 -16.05
C HIS A 98 1.74 0.79 -15.18
N TYR A 99 0.56 0.82 -15.80
CA TYR A 99 -0.74 0.70 -15.16
C TYR A 99 -1.34 -0.63 -15.65
N PRO A 100 -1.03 -1.76 -15.01
CA PRO A 100 -1.42 -3.09 -15.50
C PRO A 100 -2.93 -3.33 -15.46
N ASP A 101 -3.67 -2.50 -14.72
CA ASP A 101 -5.12 -2.57 -14.65
C ASP A 101 -5.76 -1.18 -14.48
N ALA A 102 -7.07 -1.16 -14.70
CA ALA A 102 -7.92 0.02 -14.70
C ALA A 102 -8.54 0.34 -13.32
N ASN A 103 -7.91 -0.05 -12.19
CA ASN A 103 -8.41 0.26 -10.85
C ASN A 103 -7.55 1.30 -10.12
N HIS A 104 -8.19 2.21 -9.36
CA HIS A 104 -7.46 3.01 -8.39
C HIS A 104 -6.96 2.11 -7.26
N LYS A 105 -5.79 2.45 -6.71
CA LYS A 105 -5.24 1.79 -5.53
C LYS A 105 -5.01 2.80 -4.41
N PRO A 106 -6.07 3.37 -3.80
CA PRO A 106 -5.90 4.13 -2.57
C PRO A 106 -5.41 3.19 -1.48
N GLU A 107 -4.31 3.54 -0.83
CA GLU A 107 -3.71 2.74 0.24
C GLU A 107 -3.90 3.45 1.58
N MET A 108 -4.17 2.67 2.63
CA MET A 108 -4.28 3.15 4.00
C MET A 108 -3.48 2.23 4.90
N ALA A 109 -2.54 2.80 5.65
CA ALA A 109 -1.74 2.06 6.64
C ALA A 109 -2.26 2.35 8.05
N ILE A 110 -2.58 1.29 8.80
CA ILE A 110 -2.93 1.37 10.22
C ILE A 110 -1.87 0.57 10.99
N ALA A 111 -1.19 1.24 11.91
CA ALA A 111 -0.11 0.64 12.68
C ALA A 111 -0.66 -0.35 13.73
N LEU A 112 -0.34 -1.64 13.59
CA LEU A 112 -0.64 -2.67 14.61
C LEU A 112 0.42 -2.71 15.72
N THR A 113 1.62 -2.21 15.42
CA THR A 113 2.77 -2.07 16.33
C THR A 113 3.42 -0.72 16.08
N PRO A 114 4.35 -0.24 16.93
CA PRO A 114 5.09 1.00 16.64
C PRO A 114 5.66 0.99 15.21
N PHE A 115 5.30 2.01 14.43
CA PHE A 115 5.56 2.08 13.01
C PHE A 115 6.25 3.40 12.67
N GLN A 116 7.18 3.34 11.71
CA GLN A 116 7.84 4.50 11.13
C GLN A 116 7.74 4.44 9.62
N GLY A 117 7.41 5.56 9.01
CA GLY A 117 7.31 5.72 7.57
C GLY A 117 7.47 7.17 7.17
N LEU A 118 7.76 7.41 5.90
CA LEU A 118 7.77 8.74 5.29
C LEU A 118 6.48 8.90 4.48
N CYS A 119 5.82 10.05 4.62
CA CYS A 119 4.55 10.34 3.94
C CYS A 119 4.51 11.81 3.52
N GLY A 120 4.54 12.05 2.20
CA GLY A 120 4.53 13.40 1.63
C GLY A 120 5.84 14.16 1.81
N PHE A 121 5.86 15.39 1.30
CA PHE A 121 6.97 16.32 1.51
C PHE A 121 6.91 16.92 2.93
N ARG A 122 8.10 17.26 3.46
CA ARG A 122 8.21 18.09 4.66
C ARG A 122 7.69 19.52 4.41
N PRO A 123 7.38 20.29 5.46
CA PRO A 123 7.16 21.73 5.32
C PRO A 123 8.32 22.40 4.57
N VAL A 124 8.03 23.37 3.72
CA VAL A 124 9.02 24.04 2.85
C VAL A 124 10.16 24.64 3.67
N GLU A 125 9.85 25.17 4.86
CA GLU A 125 10.82 25.76 5.78
C GLU A 125 11.84 24.74 6.28
N GLU A 126 11.40 23.50 6.53
CA GLU A 126 12.29 22.39 6.87
C GLU A 126 13.15 22.00 5.68
N ILE A 127 12.57 21.90 4.47
CA ILE A 127 13.31 21.58 3.25
C ILE A 127 14.41 22.63 2.99
N VAL A 128 14.07 23.92 3.10
CA VAL A 128 15.02 25.03 2.98
C VAL A 128 16.09 24.96 4.07
N THR A 129 15.74 24.55 5.28
CA THR A 129 16.71 24.35 6.36
C THR A 129 17.70 23.24 6.01
N PHE A 130 17.24 22.12 5.43
CA PHE A 130 18.13 21.05 4.98
C PHE A 130 18.98 21.46 3.78
N LEU A 131 18.45 22.23 2.83
CA LEU A 131 19.26 22.80 1.73
C LEU A 131 20.42 23.65 2.26
N LYS A 132 20.21 24.41 3.34
CA LYS A 132 21.29 25.20 3.95
C LYS A 132 22.30 24.33 4.74
N LYS A 133 21.83 23.26 5.37
CA LYS A 133 22.64 22.43 6.27
C LYS A 133 23.40 21.30 5.57
N VAL A 134 22.93 20.86 4.40
CA VAL A 134 23.49 19.74 3.65
C VAL A 134 23.94 20.21 2.27
N PRO A 135 25.23 20.58 2.10
CA PRO A 135 25.74 21.12 0.84
C PRO A 135 25.54 20.18 -0.36
N GLU A 136 25.60 18.86 -0.16
CA GLU A 136 25.37 17.87 -1.19
C GLU A 136 23.91 17.91 -1.70
N PHE A 137 22.96 18.19 -0.80
CA PHE A 137 21.57 18.34 -1.18
C PHE A 137 21.34 19.64 -1.96
N GLN A 138 21.91 20.76 -1.52
CA GLN A 138 21.88 22.01 -2.29
C GLN A 138 22.51 21.84 -3.67
N PHE A 139 23.66 21.17 -3.75
CA PHE A 139 24.36 20.92 -5.00
C PHE A 139 23.51 20.10 -5.97
N LEU A 140 22.81 19.07 -5.48
CA LEU A 140 21.93 18.23 -6.30
C LEU A 140 20.72 19.01 -6.85
N ILE A 141 20.11 19.88 -6.05
CA ILE A 141 18.94 20.68 -6.45
C ILE A 141 19.34 21.82 -7.40
N GLY A 142 20.55 22.35 -7.27
CA GLY A 142 21.04 23.48 -8.06
C GLY A 142 20.61 24.84 -7.51
N ASP A 143 21.42 25.86 -7.80
CA ASP A 143 21.27 27.18 -7.16
C ASP A 143 19.99 27.92 -7.58
N GLU A 144 19.55 27.78 -8.82
CA GLU A 144 18.34 28.43 -9.34
C GLU A 144 17.09 27.89 -8.63
N ALA A 145 16.86 26.57 -8.69
CA ALA A 145 15.70 25.92 -8.08
C ALA A 145 15.69 26.09 -6.55
N ALA A 146 16.85 25.98 -5.90
CA ALA A 146 16.96 26.20 -4.47
C ALA A 146 16.71 27.66 -4.06
N THR A 147 17.12 28.63 -4.89
CA THR A 147 16.83 30.05 -4.64
C THR A 147 15.35 30.34 -4.79
N HIS A 148 14.71 29.77 -5.82
CA HIS A 148 13.27 29.90 -6.03
C HIS A 148 12.50 29.31 -4.83
N LEU A 149 12.83 28.10 -4.39
CA LEU A 149 12.19 27.48 -3.22
C LEU A 149 12.40 28.29 -1.92
N LYS A 150 13.58 28.91 -1.74
CA LYS A 150 13.87 29.81 -0.60
C LYS A 150 13.03 31.09 -0.65
N GLN A 151 12.60 31.54 -1.84
CA GLN A 151 11.80 32.74 -2.04
C GLN A 151 10.29 32.47 -1.91
N THR A 152 9.85 31.23 -2.15
CA THR A 152 8.43 30.81 -2.08
C THR A 152 7.89 30.69 -0.64
N MET A 153 8.30 31.55 0.29
CA MET A 153 7.79 31.57 1.66
C MET A 153 6.36 32.16 1.78
N SER A 154 5.54 32.04 0.74
CA SER A 154 4.14 32.49 0.72
C SER A 154 3.18 31.35 1.09
N HIS A 155 2.02 31.67 1.64
CA HIS A 155 0.95 30.69 1.92
C HIS A 155 0.20 30.20 0.65
N ASP A 156 0.71 30.51 -0.55
CA ASP A 156 0.10 30.07 -1.80
C ASP A 156 0.52 28.63 -2.13
N SER A 157 -0.42 27.71 -1.96
CA SER A 157 -0.21 26.27 -2.19
C SER A 157 0.17 25.94 -3.64
N GLN A 158 -0.26 26.74 -4.60
CA GLN A 158 0.03 26.48 -6.02
C GLN A 158 1.45 26.94 -6.39
N ALA A 159 1.89 28.06 -5.84
CA ALA A 159 3.28 28.51 -5.96
C ALA A 159 4.27 27.53 -5.29
N VAL A 160 3.91 27.00 -4.12
CA VAL A 160 4.69 25.97 -3.40
C VAL A 160 4.81 24.69 -4.24
N ALA A 161 3.69 24.19 -4.77
CA ALA A 161 3.69 22.98 -5.59
C ALA A 161 4.56 23.14 -6.84
N SER A 162 4.45 24.28 -7.54
CA SER A 162 5.30 24.57 -8.71
C SER A 162 6.78 24.66 -8.34
N SER A 163 7.12 25.24 -7.19
CA SER A 163 8.50 25.35 -6.73
C SER A 163 9.11 24.00 -6.36
N LEU A 164 8.32 23.11 -5.76
CA LEU A 164 8.73 21.73 -5.46
C LEU A 164 8.95 20.92 -6.74
N GLN A 165 8.08 21.09 -7.75
CA GLN A 165 8.23 20.43 -9.07
C GLN A 165 9.50 20.85 -9.81
N SER A 166 9.95 22.11 -9.62
CA SER A 166 11.23 22.54 -10.20
C SER A 166 12.45 21.96 -9.47
N CYS A 167 12.27 21.47 -8.23
CA CYS A 167 13.33 20.86 -7.42
C CYS A 167 13.41 19.33 -7.58
N PHE A 168 12.28 18.65 -7.79
CA PHE A 168 12.13 17.19 -7.76
C PHE A 168 11.32 16.69 -8.94
#